data_AF-A0A165QQI2-F1
#
_entry.id   AF-A0A165QQI2-F1
#
_cell.length_a   1.000
_cell.length_b   1.000
_cell.length_c   1.000
_cell.angle_alpha   90.00
_cell.angle_beta   90.00
_cell.angle_gamma   90.00
#
_symmetry.space_group_name_H-M   'P 1'
#
loop_
_entity.id
_entity.type
_entity.pdbx_description
1 polymer ?
#
loop_
_entity_poly.entity_id
_entity_poly.type
_entity_poly.pdbx_seq_one_letter_code
_entity_poly.pdbx_strand_id
1 'polypeptide(L)'
;PISAVSFPLDPLRQSLLGQLEYYLSPQNMQQDFFLRQRMDSLGWISVHLLASFNRVRHLTSDVDLVKDVLSLSESVELRDDWVRMGSDQWKQFILPGAMQSSFESEGTASRARKASDTEAEGEGEEEEEEEVVFVMGQGTQGLW
;
A
#
# COMPACT_ATOMS: atom_id res chain seq x y z
N PRO A 1 16.19 -7.54 -22.03
CA PRO A 1 15.59 -6.49 -21.17
C PRO A 1 14.71 -5.59 -22.02
N ILE A 2 13.65 -5.05 -21.43
CA ILE A 2 12.72 -4.11 -22.05
C ILE A 2 13.33 -2.71 -22.01
N SER A 3 14.02 -2.35 -20.92
CA SER A 3 14.70 -1.05 -20.79
C SER A 3 15.90 -0.95 -21.73
N ALA A 4 16.00 0.18 -22.42
CA ALA A 4 17.13 0.51 -23.30
C ALA A 4 18.25 1.16 -22.48
N VAL A 5 19.22 0.35 -22.06
CA VAL A 5 20.34 0.85 -21.26
C VAL A 5 21.32 1.59 -22.18
N SER A 6 21.62 2.85 -21.87
CA SER A 6 22.45 3.74 -22.73
C SER A 6 23.94 3.35 -22.80
N PHE A 7 24.37 2.35 -22.04
CA PHE A 7 25.76 1.93 -21.94
C PHE A 7 25.87 0.40 -22.00
N PRO A 8 27.01 -0.13 -22.48
CA PRO A 8 27.22 -1.58 -22.55
C PRO A 8 27.24 -2.17 -21.13
N LEU A 9 26.25 -3.01 -20.84
CA LEU A 9 26.21 -3.81 -19.62
C LEU A 9 26.96 -5.14 -19.81
N ASP A 10 27.57 -5.60 -18.72
CA ASP A 10 28.08 -6.97 -18.60
C ASP A 10 26.95 -7.98 -18.87
N PRO A 11 27.20 -9.11 -19.57
CA PRO A 11 26.15 -10.08 -19.91
C PRO A 11 25.35 -10.56 -18.69
N LEU A 12 25.98 -10.68 -17.52
CA LEU A 12 25.30 -11.04 -16.28
C LEU A 12 24.26 -9.99 -15.89
N ARG A 13 24.63 -8.70 -15.89
CA ARG A 13 23.73 -7.59 -15.57
C ARG A 13 22.60 -7.48 -16.58
N GLN A 14 22.88 -7.70 -17.87
CA GLN A 14 21.90 -7.71 -18.94
C GLN A 14 20.86 -8.82 -18.77
N SER A 15 21.30 -10.05 -18.44
CA SER A 15 20.41 -11.19 -18.17
C SER A 15 19.61 -10.99 -16.90
N LEU A 16 20.23 -10.47 -15.84
CA LEU A 16 19.57 -10.17 -14.58
C LEU A 16 18.48 -9.11 -14.75
N LEU A 17 18.78 -8.01 -15.46
CA LEU A 17 17.82 -6.96 -15.77
C LEU A 17 16.59 -7.52 -16.49
N GLY A 18 16.81 -8.28 -17.56
CA GLY A 18 15.71 -8.89 -18.30
C GLY A 18 14.88 -9.86 -17.47
N GLN A 19 15.50 -10.59 -16.55
CA GLN A 19 14.79 -11.51 -15.68
C GLN A 19 13.93 -10.79 -14.64
N LEU A 20 14.43 -9.68 -14.08
CA LEU A 20 13.70 -8.87 -13.10
C LEU A 20 12.51 -8.14 -13.75
N GLU A 21 12.72 -7.52 -14.91
CA GLU A 21 11.66 -6.88 -15.68
C GLU A 21 10.59 -7.88 -16.13
N TYR A 22 10.98 -9.11 -16.45
CA TYR A 22 10.00 -10.15 -16.77
C TYR A 22 9.09 -10.49 -15.59
N TYR A 23 9.65 -10.62 -14.37
CA TYR A 23 8.84 -10.89 -13.18
C TYR A 23 7.85 -9.76 -12.89
N LEU A 24 8.30 -8.52 -13.07
CA LEU A 24 7.50 -7.31 -12.90
C LEU A 24 6.72 -6.92 -14.18
N SER A 25 6.67 -7.80 -15.19
CA SER A 25 5.91 -7.52 -16.40
C SER A 25 4.41 -7.69 -16.16
N PRO A 26 3.54 -6.93 -16.85
CA PRO A 26 2.09 -7.08 -16.74
C PRO A 26 1.62 -8.51 -17.01
N GLN A 27 2.25 -9.19 -17.98
CA GLN A 27 1.90 -10.55 -18.37
C GLN A 27 2.21 -11.56 -17.25
N ASN A 28 3.36 -11.42 -16.59
CA ASN A 28 3.69 -12.28 -15.46
C ASN A 28 2.79 -11.97 -14.26
N MET A 29 2.57 -10.69 -13.96
CA MET A 29 1.73 -10.25 -12.84
C MET A 29 0.28 -10.73 -12.95
N GLN A 30 -0.28 -10.83 -14.15
CA GLN A 30 -1.62 -11.39 -14.36
C GLN A 30 -1.75 -12.84 -13.90
N GLN A 31 -0.71 -13.65 -14.12
CA GLN A 31 -0.75 -15.09 -13.89
C GLN A 31 -0.10 -15.50 -12.56
N ASP A 32 0.87 -14.74 -12.08
CA ASP A 32 1.66 -15.08 -10.90
C ASP A 32 0.96 -14.61 -9.61
N PHE A 33 0.13 -15.49 -9.04
CA PHE A 33 -0.55 -15.24 -7.78
C PHE A 33 0.42 -15.08 -6.60
N PHE A 34 1.58 -15.73 -6.64
CA PHE A 34 2.56 -15.64 -5.56
C PHE A 34 3.16 -14.23 -5.46
N LEU A 35 3.53 -13.65 -6.60
CA LEU A 35 3.96 -12.23 -6.65
C LEU A 35 2.85 -11.30 -6.15
N ARG A 36 1.61 -11.51 -6.59
CA ARG A 36 0.46 -10.69 -6.15
C ARG A 36 0.17 -10.79 -4.65
N GLN A 37 0.35 -11.97 -4.05
CA GLN A 37 0.19 -12.16 -2.61
C GLN A 37 1.27 -11.43 -1.80
N ARG A 38 2.41 -11.18 -2.42
CA ARG A 38 3.55 -10.48 -1.80
C ARG A 38 3.58 -8.98 -2.11
N MET A 39 2.58 -8.47 -2.84
CA MET A 39 2.39 -7.05 -3.08
C MET A 39 1.63 -6.40 -1.92
N ASP A 40 2.10 -5.24 -1.50
CA ASP A 40 1.40 -4.39 -0.54
C ASP A 40 0.27 -3.59 -1.20
N SER A 41 -0.49 -2.83 -0.40
CA SER A 41 -1.61 -1.96 -0.83
C SER A 41 -1.22 -0.91 -1.88
N LEU A 42 0.08 -0.59 -2.00
CA LEU A 42 0.62 0.34 -3.00
C LEU A 42 1.44 -0.35 -4.09
N GLY A 43 1.39 -1.68 -4.16
CA GLY A 43 2.09 -2.50 -5.16
C GLY A 43 3.60 -2.63 -4.95
N TRP A 44 4.09 -2.35 -3.74
CA TRP A 44 5.49 -2.56 -3.37
C TRP A 44 5.76 -4.04 -3.06
N ILE A 45 6.94 -4.49 -3.46
CA ILE A 45 7.46 -5.83 -3.25
C ILE A 45 8.89 -5.70 -2.72
N SER A 46 9.26 -6.51 -1.73
CA SER A 46 10.63 -6.50 -1.21
C SER A 46 11.64 -6.98 -2.26
N VAL A 47 12.75 -6.25 -2.42
CA VAL A 47 13.88 -6.65 -3.28
C VAL A 47 14.48 -7.97 -2.80
N HIS A 48 14.46 -8.24 -1.50
CA HIS A 48 14.95 -9.51 -0.94
C HIS A 48 14.12 -10.71 -1.42
N LEU A 49 12.81 -10.50 -1.62
CA LEU A 49 11.95 -11.53 -2.19
C LEU A 49 12.35 -11.84 -3.63
N LEU A 50 12.56 -10.82 -4.47
CA LEU A 50 13.01 -11.02 -5.85
C LEU A 50 14.37 -11.71 -5.89
N ALA A 51 15.30 -11.31 -5.02
CA ALA A 51 16.62 -11.94 -4.89
C ALA A 51 16.52 -13.43 -4.48
N SER A 52 15.44 -13.84 -3.81
CA SER A 52 15.21 -15.24 -3.42
C SER A 52 14.72 -16.13 -4.57
N PHE A 53 14.28 -15.58 -5.69
CA PHE A 53 13.73 -16.36 -6.81
C PHE A 53 14.80 -17.22 -7.45
N ASN A 54 14.44 -18.45 -7.81
CA ASN A 54 15.38 -19.41 -8.37
C ASN A 54 16.17 -18.82 -9.54
N ARG A 55 15.53 -18.19 -10.53
CA ARG A 55 16.25 -17.65 -11.69
C ARG A 55 17.20 -16.50 -11.33
N VAL A 56 16.84 -15.67 -10.34
CA VAL A 56 17.72 -14.60 -9.85
C VAL A 56 18.90 -15.19 -9.09
N ARG A 57 18.66 -16.15 -8.20
CA ARG A 57 19.69 -16.87 -7.42
C ARG A 57 20.72 -17.61 -8.27
N HIS A 58 20.33 -18.08 -9.45
CA HIS A 58 21.26 -18.72 -10.40
C HIS A 58 22.18 -17.70 -11.09
N LEU A 59 21.79 -16.43 -11.15
CA LEU A 59 22.57 -15.35 -11.75
C LEU A 59 23.43 -14.64 -10.70
N THR A 60 22.87 -14.36 -9.53
CA THR A 60 23.55 -13.66 -8.44
C THR A 60 22.97 -14.03 -7.08
N SER A 61 23.82 -14.03 -6.05
CA SER A 61 23.42 -14.07 -4.64
C SER A 61 23.51 -12.71 -3.95
N ASP A 62 24.05 -11.71 -4.64
CA ASP A 62 24.27 -10.37 -4.14
C ASP A 62 23.01 -9.51 -4.33
N VAL A 63 22.43 -9.06 -3.22
CA VAL A 63 21.20 -8.25 -3.19
C VAL A 63 21.50 -6.81 -3.62
N ASP A 64 22.69 -6.29 -3.32
CA ASP A 64 23.06 -4.94 -3.71
C ASP A 64 23.22 -4.86 -5.22
N LEU A 65 23.77 -5.90 -5.85
CA LEU A 65 23.77 -6.01 -7.31
C LEU A 65 22.37 -6.05 -7.92
N VAL A 66 21.39 -6.70 -7.25
CA VAL A 66 20.00 -6.71 -7.71
C VAL A 66 19.40 -5.30 -7.65
N LYS A 67 19.65 -4.55 -6.57
CA LYS A 67 19.22 -3.14 -6.45
C LYS A 67 19.85 -2.26 -7.52
N ASP A 68 21.15 -2.38 -7.74
CA ASP A 68 21.87 -1.64 -8.76
C ASP A 68 21.26 -1.89 -10.13
N VAL A 69 20.99 -3.15 -10.48
CA VAL A 69 20.41 -3.49 -11.78
C VAL A 69 18.97 -3.02 -11.90
N LEU A 70 18.16 -3.15 -10.85
CA LEU A 70 16.80 -2.60 -10.83
C LEU A 70 16.81 -1.06 -11.01
N SER A 71 17.84 -0.36 -10.52
CA SER A 71 17.96 1.11 -10.66
C SER A 71 18.18 1.56 -12.10
N LEU A 72 18.64 0.65 -12.97
CA LEU A 72 18.82 0.88 -14.40
C LEU A 72 17.55 0.64 -15.22
N SER A 73 16.52 0.03 -14.62
CA SER A 73 15.26 -0.26 -15.31
C SER A 73 14.35 0.95 -15.30
N GLU A 74 13.84 1.34 -16.46
CA GLU A 74 12.85 2.42 -16.61
C GLU A 74 11.41 1.94 -16.35
N SER A 75 11.20 0.62 -16.36
CA SER A 75 9.88 0.01 -16.19
C SER A 75 9.46 -0.17 -14.73
N VAL A 76 10.37 0.09 -13.78
CA VAL A 76 10.19 -0.17 -12.35
C VAL A 76 10.58 1.05 -11.53
N GLU A 77 9.98 1.18 -10.35
CA GLU A 77 10.34 2.16 -9.34
C GLU A 77 10.99 1.45 -8.17
N LEU A 78 12.12 1.98 -7.72
CA LEU A 78 12.82 1.55 -6.52
C LEU A 78 12.68 2.58 -5.40
N ARG A 79 12.44 2.10 -4.19
CA ARG A 79 12.55 2.86 -2.94
C ARG A 79 13.21 2.00 -1.89
N ASP A 80 14.43 2.35 -1.50
CA ASP A 80 15.22 1.61 -0.50
C ASP A 80 15.33 0.11 -0.85
N ASP A 81 14.67 -0.75 -0.06
CA ASP A 81 14.61 -2.21 -0.22
C ASP A 81 13.32 -2.69 -0.90
N TRP A 82 12.55 -1.78 -1.49
CA TRP A 82 11.26 -2.05 -2.10
C TRP A 82 11.24 -1.66 -3.57
N VAL A 83 10.57 -2.48 -4.38
CA VAL A 83 10.40 -2.27 -5.81
C VAL A 83 8.95 -2.42 -6.21
N ARG A 84 8.54 -1.64 -7.20
CA ARG A 84 7.19 -1.59 -7.75
C ARG A 84 7.25 -1.43 -9.26
N MET A 85 6.19 -1.78 -9.99
CA MET A 85 6.06 -1.41 -11.41
C MET A 85 5.93 0.10 -11.56
N GLY A 86 6.70 0.73 -12.45
CA GLY A 86 6.60 2.18 -12.68
C GLY A 86 5.30 2.61 -13.36
N SER A 87 4.62 1.68 -14.04
CA SER A 87 3.29 1.95 -14.61
C SER A 87 2.19 1.78 -13.56
N ASP A 88 1.14 2.61 -13.62
CA ASP A 88 -0.06 2.52 -12.76
C ASP A 88 -0.84 1.19 -12.86
N GLN A 89 -0.43 0.28 -13.75
CA GLN A 89 -1.00 -1.05 -13.90
C GLN A 89 -0.91 -1.91 -12.64
N TRP A 90 0.00 -1.63 -11.70
CA TRP A 90 0.08 -2.36 -10.43
C TRP A 90 -1.22 -2.35 -9.63
N LYS A 91 -2.04 -1.29 -9.77
CA LYS A 91 -3.32 -1.13 -9.05
C LYS A 91 -4.30 -2.28 -9.32
N GLN A 92 -4.27 -2.87 -10.52
CA GLN A 92 -5.19 -3.94 -10.91
C GLN A 92 -4.78 -5.32 -10.35
N PHE A 93 -3.53 -5.47 -9.91
CA PHE A 93 -2.99 -6.74 -9.45
C PHE A 93 -3.05 -6.92 -7.94
N ILE A 94 -3.32 -5.84 -7.19
CA ILE A 94 -3.51 -5.86 -5.74
C ILE A 94 -4.70 -6.76 -5.38
N LEU A 95 -4.50 -7.63 -4.40
CA LEU A 95 -5.55 -8.51 -3.89
C LEU A 95 -6.40 -7.79 -2.81
N PRO A 96 -7.72 -8.07 -2.74
CA PRO A 96 -8.54 -7.62 -1.63
C PRO A 96 -8.03 -8.27 -0.34
N GLY A 97 -7.55 -7.44 0.60
CA GLY A 97 -6.85 -7.90 1.82
C GLY A 97 -5.31 -7.88 1.74
N ALA A 98 -4.74 -7.18 0.75
CA ALA A 98 -3.31 -6.93 0.70
C ALA A 98 -2.79 -6.22 1.98
N MET A 99 -1.52 -6.47 2.31
CA MET A 99 -0.86 -5.87 3.46
C MET A 99 -0.79 -4.35 3.30
N GLN A 100 -1.03 -3.60 4.38
CA GLN A 100 -0.92 -2.15 4.35
C GLN A 100 0.53 -1.74 4.13
N SER A 101 0.77 -0.95 3.09
CA SER A 101 2.09 -0.43 2.76
C SER A 101 2.55 0.58 3.82
N SER A 102 3.77 0.44 4.33
CA SER A 102 4.39 1.44 5.22
C SER A 102 4.47 2.84 4.59
N PHE A 103 4.65 2.90 3.27
CA PHE A 103 4.73 4.14 2.49
C PHE A 103 3.40 4.91 2.37
N GLU A 104 2.26 4.35 2.82
CA GLU A 104 0.97 5.05 2.83
C GLU A 104 0.87 6.03 4.01
N SER A 105 1.61 5.77 5.09
CA SER A 105 1.57 6.56 6.33
C SER A 105 2.24 7.94 6.21
N GLU A 106 3.26 8.09 5.36
CA GLU A 106 3.93 9.38 5.11
C GLU A 106 3.02 10.41 4.42
N GLY A 107 2.00 9.97 3.69
CA GLY A 107 1.04 10.85 3.00
C GLY A 107 -0.18 11.24 3.84
N THR A 108 -0.45 10.52 4.94
CA THR A 108 -1.69 10.68 5.73
C THR A 108 -1.47 11.34 7.09
N ALA A 109 -0.23 11.50 7.55
CA ALA A 109 0.09 12.27 8.76
C ALA A 109 -0.34 13.75 8.70
N SER A 110 -0.61 14.29 7.50
CA SER A 110 -1.13 15.66 7.30
C SER A 110 -2.65 15.73 7.05
N ARG A 111 -3.39 14.61 7.07
CA ARG A 111 -4.85 14.61 6.78
C ARG A 111 -5.66 13.58 7.58
N ALA A 112 -5.20 13.20 8.76
CA ALA A 112 -5.94 12.33 9.69
C ALA A 112 -6.16 12.95 11.09
N ARG A 113 -6.09 14.29 11.24
CA ARG A 113 -6.47 15.00 12.48
C ARG A 113 -7.86 15.62 12.46
N LYS A 114 -8.73 15.28 11.50
CA LYS A 114 -10.07 15.87 11.46
C LYS A 114 -11.10 14.94 10.84
N ALA A 115 -11.48 13.89 11.57
CA ALA A 115 -12.83 13.29 11.55
C ALA A 115 -12.86 12.01 12.41
N SER A 116 -12.84 12.19 13.73
CA SER A 116 -13.44 11.29 14.71
C SER A 116 -13.13 11.86 16.08
N ASP A 117 -14.05 12.64 16.65
CA ASP A 117 -14.66 12.09 17.85
C ASP A 117 -16.04 12.68 18.09
N THR A 118 -16.91 11.74 18.43
CA THR A 118 -18.31 11.88 18.80
C THR A 118 -18.41 12.45 20.22
N GLU A 119 -19.48 13.21 20.41
CA GLU A 119 -20.14 13.61 21.64
C GLU A 119 -19.93 12.67 22.86
N ALA A 120 -19.55 13.23 24.02
CA ALA A 120 -20.21 13.02 25.31
C ALA A 120 -19.43 13.69 26.47
N GLU A 121 -20.13 14.58 27.18
CA GLU A 121 -20.06 14.88 28.64
C GLU A 121 -18.73 15.40 29.21
N GLY A 122 -18.66 16.40 30.06
CA GLY A 122 -19.62 17.18 30.85
C GLY A 122 -18.77 17.97 31.84
N GLU A 123 -19.24 19.13 32.30
CA GLU A 123 -18.84 19.80 33.57
C GLU A 123 -19.47 21.20 33.58
N GLY A 124 -20.30 21.45 34.58
CA GLY A 124 -21.00 22.70 34.81
C GLY A 124 -21.80 22.54 36.11
N GLU A 125 -21.11 22.79 37.22
CA GLU A 125 -21.66 22.78 38.57
C GLU A 125 -22.74 23.85 38.75
N GLU A 126 -23.80 23.43 39.45
CA GLU A 126 -24.61 24.12 40.45
C GLU A 126 -25.01 25.59 40.24
N GLU A 127 -26.31 25.85 40.19
CA GLU A 127 -26.99 26.61 41.25
C GLU A 127 -28.50 26.27 41.25
N GLU A 128 -29.01 25.95 42.44
CA GLU A 128 -30.41 25.70 42.77
C GLU A 128 -31.23 26.96 42.50
N GLU A 129 -32.40 26.89 41.84
CA GLU A 129 -33.58 27.71 42.21
C GLU A 129 -34.90 27.02 41.78
N GLU A 130 -35.64 26.63 42.81
CA GLU A 130 -37.10 26.68 42.99
C GLU A 130 -38.08 25.80 42.18
N GLU A 131 -38.78 25.01 42.99
CA GLU A 131 -40.06 24.34 42.84
C GLU A 131 -41.13 25.17 42.10
N VAL A 132 -41.70 24.62 41.02
CA VAL A 132 -43.10 24.88 40.64
C VAL A 132 -43.81 23.59 40.23
N VAL A 133 -44.59 23.08 41.18
CA VAL A 133 -45.58 22.02 41.00
C VAL A 133 -46.68 22.51 40.03
N PHE A 134 -46.87 21.84 38.90
CA PHE A 134 -48.16 21.89 38.20
C PHE A 134 -48.61 20.50 37.76
N VAL A 135 -49.88 20.24 38.08
CA VAL A 135 -50.55 18.95 38.24
C VAL A 135 -51.27 18.53 36.96
N MET A 136 -51.19 17.23 36.67
CA MET A 136 -52.14 16.36 35.93
C MET A 136 -52.68 16.76 34.56
N GLY A 137 -52.61 15.79 33.64
CA GLY A 137 -53.53 15.71 32.50
C GLY A 137 -53.26 14.49 31.62
N GLN A 138 -53.76 13.33 32.03
CA GLN A 138 -53.78 12.11 31.21
C GLN A 138 -54.79 12.22 30.06
N GLY A 139 -54.49 11.52 28.96
CA GLY A 139 -55.48 11.01 27.99
C GLY A 139 -56.08 12.09 27.08
N THR A 140 -56.47 11.82 25.84
CA THR A 140 -57.09 10.61 25.31
C THR A 140 -56.98 10.55 23.78
N GLN A 141 -57.12 9.34 23.24
CA GLN A 141 -57.23 8.97 21.83
C GLN A 141 -58.50 9.51 21.14
N GLY A 142 -58.53 9.38 19.81
CA GLY A 142 -59.74 9.42 18.95
C GLY A 142 -59.56 10.42 17.81
N LEU A 143 -59.16 10.05 16.59
CA LEU A 143 -59.86 9.23 15.59
C LEU A 143 -61.28 9.75 15.29
N TRP A 144 -61.39 10.55 14.23
CA TRP A 144 -62.49 10.58 13.26
C TRP A 144 -61.93 10.99 11.90
#